data_AF-A0A954KEM0-F1
#
_entry.id   AF-A0A954KEM0-F1
#
_cell.length_a   1.000
_cell.length_b   1.000
_cell.length_c   1.000
_cell.angle_alpha   90.00
_cell.angle_beta   90.00
_cell.angle_gamma   90.00
#
_symmetry.space_group_name_H-M   'P 1'
#
loop_
_entity.id
_entity.type
_entity.pdbx_description
1 polymer ?
#
loop_
_entity_poly.entity_id
_entity_poly.type
_entity_poly.pdbx_seq_one_letter_code
_entity_poly.pdbx_strand_id
1 'polypeptide(L)'
;MAARSFTGRQHTNVSYFVVEAMFVLPINTDAPIRHFPWGTVTLISANTLVYVAAAFGLFRPDPYLLTYGEGIHPHQWLTSLFLHGGFLHLLGNMFFLWGFGIVVEGKVGIGKFLAIFLSLGIVSSAIEQICLQNVSGDSLGASAAIYGVMVIALLWAPKNEMTFAYCIPIITLFQIGTFELSILTFASLLLSIEVLTTWWFDFHLGSAVLHLIGGLLGVGLGITMLRQNWVDCEGWDLLSVMTGKTTQSLDPYRSSAPAYSKTDREKRLHRERFRNRLAGNSRTSGAQRSVRATEIRIRQLLAEGKPRAALRILNDCRHLKPDFELAKKELSELTQGLLQAGLWQEAVPLLTEYVHRFDDSIHVRVQTATILLSKMQRPVAALRMLEPLDPRQLSSPLRKRCREVSKVAHDLIDSGVLELSGQSI
;
A
#
# COMPACT_ATOMS: atom_id res chain seq x y z
N MET A 1 -38.71 -23.62 -59.89
CA MET A 1 -39.80 -23.56 -58.88
C MET A 1 -39.47 -24.57 -57.80
N ALA A 2 -39.42 -24.29 -56.50
CA ALA A 2 -39.59 -23.06 -55.75
C ALA A 2 -38.83 -23.22 -54.43
N ALA A 3 -38.32 -22.09 -53.94
CA ALA A 3 -37.63 -21.93 -52.67
C ALA A 3 -38.53 -22.30 -51.46
N ARG A 4 -37.91 -22.80 -50.39
CA ARG A 4 -38.43 -22.62 -49.03
C ARG A 4 -37.35 -22.03 -48.14
N SER A 5 -37.73 -20.90 -47.57
CA SER A 5 -37.03 -19.92 -46.78
C SER A 5 -36.32 -20.46 -45.53
N PHE A 6 -35.04 -20.14 -45.40
CA PHE A 6 -34.29 -20.20 -44.15
C PHE A 6 -34.48 -18.88 -43.41
N THR A 7 -35.39 -18.84 -42.43
CA THR A 7 -35.51 -17.73 -41.48
C THR A 7 -35.50 -18.31 -40.07
N GLY A 8 -34.31 -18.66 -39.59
CA GLY A 8 -34.03 -18.88 -38.18
C GLY A 8 -33.23 -17.70 -37.65
N ARG A 9 -33.86 -16.88 -36.82
CA ARG A 9 -33.27 -15.72 -36.13
C ARG A 9 -31.92 -16.09 -35.51
N GLN A 10 -30.87 -15.34 -35.85
CA GLN A 10 -29.69 -15.24 -35.00
C GLN A 10 -30.11 -14.54 -33.72
N HIS A 11 -30.31 -15.31 -32.64
CA HIS A 11 -30.29 -14.75 -31.30
C HIS A 11 -28.83 -14.37 -31.01
N THR A 12 -28.51 -13.09 -31.19
CA THR A 12 -27.26 -12.51 -30.72
C THR A 12 -27.17 -12.73 -29.21
N ASN A 13 -26.19 -13.51 -28.79
CA ASN A 13 -25.83 -13.83 -27.41
C ASN A 13 -25.34 -12.58 -26.65
N VAL A 14 -26.22 -11.61 -26.42
CA VAL A 14 -25.93 -10.41 -25.62
C VAL A 14 -25.57 -10.80 -24.18
N SER A 15 -26.18 -11.87 -23.65
CA SER A 15 -25.93 -12.35 -22.29
C SER A 15 -24.51 -12.86 -22.05
N TYR A 16 -23.84 -13.42 -23.07
CA TYR A 16 -22.44 -13.89 -22.94
C TYR A 16 -21.45 -12.73 -22.98
N PHE A 17 -21.71 -11.71 -23.80
CA PHE A 17 -20.86 -10.51 -23.89
C PHE A 17 -20.84 -9.68 -22.61
N VAL A 18 -21.93 -9.71 -21.83
CA VAL A 18 -22.06 -8.95 -20.58
C VAL A 18 -21.18 -9.56 -19.48
N VAL A 19 -21.11 -10.89 -19.34
CA VAL A 19 -20.34 -11.51 -18.24
C VAL A 19 -18.81 -11.37 -18.44
N GLU A 20 -18.34 -11.33 -19.69
CA GLU A 20 -16.90 -11.19 -20.02
C GLU A 20 -16.30 -9.81 -19.72
N ALA A 21 -17.12 -8.79 -19.45
CA ALA A 21 -16.66 -7.42 -19.19
C ALA A 21 -16.59 -7.06 -17.69
N MET A 22 -16.65 -8.06 -16.79
CA MET A 22 -16.39 -7.86 -15.36
C MET A 22 -14.89 -7.84 -15.08
N PHE A 23 -14.37 -6.71 -14.62
CA PHE A 23 -12.97 -6.59 -14.21
C PHE A 23 -12.87 -6.03 -12.81
N VAL A 24 -11.96 -6.58 -12.01
CA VAL A 24 -11.55 -6.09 -10.69
C VAL A 24 -10.03 -5.94 -10.72
N LEU A 25 -9.53 -4.71 -10.67
CA LEU A 25 -8.14 -4.39 -10.94
C LEU A 25 -7.51 -3.61 -9.78
N PRO A 26 -6.38 -4.06 -9.21
CA PRO A 26 -5.65 -3.28 -8.23
C PRO A 26 -5.06 -2.05 -8.90
N ILE A 27 -5.48 -0.86 -8.48
CA ILE A 27 -5.02 0.42 -9.05
C ILE A 27 -4.07 1.17 -8.13
N ASN A 28 -4.16 0.95 -6.83
CA ASN A 28 -3.34 1.65 -5.85
C ASN A 28 -3.18 0.83 -4.56
N THR A 29 -2.20 1.21 -3.73
CA THR A 29 -2.02 0.69 -2.38
C THR A 29 -1.58 1.80 -1.44
N ASP A 30 -1.90 1.67 -0.16
CA ASP A 30 -1.39 2.55 0.89
C ASP A 30 0.00 2.15 1.42
N ALA A 31 0.61 1.11 0.86
CA ALA A 31 1.97 0.71 1.19
C ALA A 31 2.96 1.86 0.89
N PRO A 32 3.92 2.16 1.78
CA PRO A 32 4.84 3.27 1.59
C PRO A 32 5.79 3.01 0.41
N ILE A 33 5.56 3.68 -0.71
CA ILE A 33 6.41 3.62 -1.91
C ILE A 33 7.53 4.66 -1.77
N ARG A 34 8.69 4.23 -1.28
CA ARG A 34 9.84 5.12 -0.97
C ARG A 34 10.64 5.56 -2.21
N HIS A 35 10.48 4.88 -3.33
CA HIS A 35 11.10 5.22 -4.61
C HIS A 35 10.22 4.75 -5.76
N PHE A 36 10.45 5.29 -6.95
CA PHE A 36 9.77 4.82 -8.15
C PHE A 36 10.08 3.33 -8.40
N PRO A 37 9.08 2.46 -8.70
CA PRO A 37 9.24 1.01 -8.73
C PRO A 37 9.85 0.52 -10.05
N TRP A 38 11.12 0.86 -10.27
CA TRP A 38 11.85 0.53 -11.50
C TRP A 38 11.93 -0.97 -11.74
N GLY A 39 12.03 -1.81 -10.70
CA GLY A 39 12.10 -3.26 -10.86
C GLY A 39 10.80 -3.83 -11.43
N THR A 40 9.67 -3.42 -10.84
CA THR A 40 8.33 -3.82 -11.26
C THR A 40 8.05 -3.35 -12.68
N VAL A 41 8.33 -2.08 -12.99
CA VAL A 41 8.18 -1.54 -14.35
C VAL A 41 9.06 -2.28 -15.36
N THR A 42 10.29 -2.64 -14.99
CA THR A 42 11.21 -3.38 -15.86
C THR A 42 10.64 -4.76 -16.20
N LEU A 43 10.15 -5.50 -15.20
CA LEU A 43 9.54 -6.81 -15.43
C LEU A 43 8.28 -6.70 -16.29
N ILE A 44 7.39 -5.74 -16.00
CA ILE A 44 6.18 -5.51 -16.81
C ILE A 44 6.54 -5.20 -18.26
N SER A 45 7.52 -4.31 -18.46
CA SER A 45 7.97 -3.92 -19.79
C SER A 45 8.58 -5.11 -20.54
N ALA A 46 9.43 -5.90 -19.88
CA ALA A 46 10.04 -7.08 -20.49
C ALA A 46 8.99 -8.11 -20.94
N ASN A 47 8.04 -8.46 -20.06
CA ASN A 47 6.95 -9.38 -20.38
C ASN A 47 6.09 -8.88 -21.55
N THR A 48 5.75 -7.59 -21.52
CA THR A 48 4.95 -6.96 -22.59
C THR A 48 5.69 -6.97 -23.91
N LEU A 49 6.99 -6.62 -23.92
CA LEU A 49 7.81 -6.61 -25.13
C LEU A 49 7.96 -8.01 -25.73
N VAL A 50 8.21 -9.02 -24.90
CA VAL A 50 8.31 -10.43 -25.35
C VAL A 50 6.98 -10.91 -25.95
N TYR A 51 5.86 -10.63 -25.28
CA TYR A 51 4.53 -10.97 -25.79
C TYR A 51 4.23 -10.30 -27.13
N VAL A 52 4.49 -8.98 -27.24
CA VAL A 52 4.29 -8.22 -28.48
C VAL A 52 5.20 -8.78 -29.59
N ALA A 53 6.48 -9.01 -29.31
CA ALA A 53 7.40 -9.56 -30.30
C ALA A 53 6.94 -10.94 -30.82
N ALA A 54 6.43 -11.81 -29.94
CA ALA A 54 5.84 -13.09 -30.35
C ALA A 54 4.55 -12.89 -31.18
N ALA A 55 3.66 -11.99 -30.77
CA ALA A 55 2.40 -11.71 -31.47
C ALA A 55 2.61 -11.13 -32.87
N PHE A 56 3.68 -10.37 -33.08
CA PHE A 56 4.09 -9.85 -34.40
C PHE A 56 4.96 -10.84 -35.20
N GLY A 57 5.22 -12.04 -34.69
CA GLY A 57 5.99 -13.07 -35.38
C GLY A 57 7.48 -12.76 -35.49
N LEU A 58 8.05 -11.93 -34.62
CA LEU A 58 9.48 -11.62 -34.61
C LEU A 58 10.34 -12.81 -34.18
N PHE A 59 9.75 -13.77 -33.46
CA PHE A 59 10.35 -15.06 -33.11
C PHE A 59 9.25 -16.10 -32.85
N ARG A 60 9.62 -17.39 -32.84
CA ARG A 60 8.72 -18.48 -32.44
C ARG A 60 8.86 -18.75 -30.93
N PRO A 61 7.76 -18.81 -30.16
CA PRO A 61 7.83 -19.02 -28.72
C PRO A 61 8.19 -20.47 -28.34
N ASP A 62 7.93 -21.45 -29.21
CA ASP A 62 8.06 -22.89 -28.93
C ASP A 62 9.39 -23.30 -28.25
N PRO A 63 10.58 -22.83 -28.71
CA PRO A 63 11.85 -23.20 -28.08
C PRO A 63 12.05 -22.66 -26.66
N TYR A 64 11.22 -21.70 -26.26
CA TYR A 64 11.34 -20.96 -25.00
C TYR A 64 10.26 -21.33 -23.98
N LEU A 65 9.30 -22.19 -24.37
CA LEU A 65 8.29 -22.77 -23.51
C LEU A 65 8.93 -23.71 -22.48
N LEU A 66 8.26 -23.90 -21.34
CA LEU A 66 8.64 -24.94 -20.40
C LEU A 66 8.06 -26.27 -20.86
N THR A 67 8.84 -27.06 -21.59
CA THR A 67 8.38 -28.33 -22.15
C THR A 67 8.57 -29.48 -21.16
N TYR A 68 7.61 -30.39 -21.12
CA TYR A 68 7.64 -31.61 -20.31
C TYR A 68 7.86 -32.84 -21.19
N GLY A 69 8.34 -33.94 -20.62
CA GLY A 69 8.50 -35.20 -21.37
C GLY A 69 9.74 -35.26 -22.28
N GLU A 70 10.40 -34.13 -22.54
CA GLU A 70 11.53 -34.01 -23.47
C GLU A 70 12.89 -33.82 -22.76
N GLY A 71 12.96 -34.16 -21.47
CA GLY A 71 14.14 -33.97 -20.62
C GLY A 71 14.16 -32.62 -19.90
N ILE A 72 15.28 -32.35 -19.21
CA ILE A 72 15.49 -31.12 -18.44
C ILE A 72 16.21 -30.08 -19.28
N HIS A 73 15.61 -28.90 -19.39
CA HIS A 73 16.12 -27.78 -20.18
C HIS A 73 16.21 -26.52 -19.31
N PRO A 74 17.31 -26.31 -18.56
CA PRO A 74 17.37 -25.27 -17.53
C PRO A 74 17.15 -23.84 -18.02
N HIS A 75 17.43 -23.56 -19.30
CA HIS A 75 17.15 -22.25 -19.89
C HIS A 75 15.65 -21.94 -19.92
N GLN A 76 14.80 -22.97 -20.08
CA GLN A 76 13.34 -22.83 -20.10
C GLN A 76 12.78 -22.37 -18.77
N TRP A 77 13.46 -22.65 -17.64
CA TRP A 77 13.05 -22.17 -16.31
C TRP A 77 13.06 -20.66 -16.19
N LEU A 78 13.87 -19.98 -17.00
CA LEU A 78 13.93 -18.53 -17.07
C LEU A 78 13.06 -17.99 -18.21
N THR A 79 13.13 -18.59 -19.39
CA THR A 79 12.48 -18.01 -20.58
C THR A 79 10.97 -18.14 -20.55
N SER A 80 10.43 -19.23 -19.98
CA SER A 80 8.99 -19.46 -19.88
C SER A 80 8.26 -18.40 -19.06
N LEU A 81 8.96 -17.78 -18.09
CA LEU A 81 8.44 -16.69 -17.25
C LEU A 81 8.00 -15.48 -18.06
N PHE A 82 8.57 -15.26 -19.24
CA PHE A 82 8.29 -14.09 -20.08
C PHE A 82 7.26 -14.35 -21.19
N LEU A 83 6.86 -15.61 -21.39
CA LEU A 83 5.89 -16.00 -22.41
C LEU A 83 4.47 -15.99 -21.85
N HIS A 84 3.50 -15.59 -22.67
CA HIS A 84 2.09 -15.50 -22.28
C HIS A 84 1.18 -16.05 -23.37
N GLY A 85 0.25 -16.93 -22.99
CA GLY A 85 -0.61 -17.69 -23.90
C GLY A 85 -1.78 -16.88 -24.50
N GLY A 86 -1.88 -15.59 -24.15
CA GLY A 86 -2.92 -14.70 -24.64
C GLY A 86 -2.89 -13.34 -23.96
N PHE A 87 -3.63 -12.39 -24.52
CA PHE A 87 -3.64 -11.01 -24.05
C PHE A 87 -4.17 -10.89 -22.62
N LEU A 88 -5.29 -11.58 -22.31
CA LEU A 88 -5.87 -11.56 -20.96
C LEU A 88 -4.95 -12.22 -19.93
N HIS A 89 -4.20 -13.27 -20.31
CA HIS A 89 -3.22 -13.91 -19.43
C HIS A 89 -2.07 -12.94 -19.10
N LEU A 90 -1.52 -12.24 -20.11
CA LEU A 90 -0.53 -11.17 -19.89
C LEU A 90 -1.10 -10.09 -18.99
N LEU A 91 -2.27 -9.56 -19.35
CA LEU A 91 -2.89 -8.44 -18.66
C LEU A 91 -3.11 -8.75 -17.18
N GLY A 92 -3.67 -9.92 -16.87
CA GLY A 92 -3.86 -10.40 -15.51
C GLY A 92 -2.54 -10.46 -14.72
N ASN A 93 -1.51 -11.10 -15.30
CA ASN A 93 -0.20 -11.18 -14.66
C ASN A 93 0.40 -9.79 -14.40
N MET A 94 0.31 -8.86 -15.35
CA MET A 94 0.88 -7.52 -15.16
C MET A 94 0.14 -6.72 -14.09
N PHE A 95 -1.18 -6.88 -13.95
CA PHE A 95 -1.95 -6.24 -12.88
C PHE A 95 -1.57 -6.76 -11.49
N PHE A 96 -1.47 -8.07 -11.33
CA PHE A 96 -1.03 -8.65 -10.05
C PHE A 96 0.43 -8.33 -9.74
N LEU A 97 1.30 -8.36 -10.75
CA LEU A 97 2.69 -7.96 -10.62
C LEU A 97 2.80 -6.48 -10.23
N TRP A 98 1.98 -5.59 -10.80
CA TRP A 98 1.94 -4.20 -10.37
C TRP A 98 1.51 -4.08 -8.91
N GLY A 99 0.36 -4.66 -8.54
CA GLY A 99 -0.19 -4.52 -7.18
C GLY A 99 0.74 -5.03 -6.09
N PHE A 100 1.29 -6.23 -6.25
CA PHE A 100 2.15 -6.85 -5.23
C PHE A 100 3.64 -6.52 -5.40
N GLY A 101 4.10 -6.33 -6.65
CA GLY A 101 5.50 -6.02 -6.95
C GLY A 101 5.93 -4.71 -6.34
N ILE A 102 5.12 -3.65 -6.44
CA ILE A 102 5.46 -2.35 -5.84
C ILE A 102 5.57 -2.41 -4.31
N VAL A 103 4.79 -3.28 -3.65
CA VAL A 103 4.84 -3.48 -2.20
C VAL A 103 6.15 -4.15 -1.79
N VAL A 104 6.47 -5.27 -2.45
CA VAL A 104 7.69 -6.03 -2.15
C VAL A 104 8.93 -5.22 -2.53
N GLU A 105 8.95 -4.60 -3.71
CA GLU A 105 10.03 -3.72 -4.16
C GLU A 105 10.25 -2.54 -3.22
N GLY A 106 9.17 -1.91 -2.72
CA GLY A 106 9.26 -0.81 -1.77
C GLY A 106 9.96 -1.19 -0.45
N LYS A 107 9.92 -2.46 -0.05
CA LYS A 107 10.54 -2.97 1.18
C LYS A 107 12.00 -3.38 1.00
N VAL A 108 12.39 -3.93 -0.15
CA VAL A 108 13.74 -4.49 -0.36
C VAL A 108 14.60 -3.74 -1.39
N GLY A 109 14.00 -2.84 -2.16
CA GLY A 109 14.62 -2.14 -3.27
C GLY A 109 14.72 -2.98 -4.56
N ILE A 110 15.06 -2.28 -5.65
CA ILE A 110 15.02 -2.79 -7.04
C ILE A 110 15.78 -4.11 -7.21
N GLY A 111 17.07 -4.16 -6.85
CA GLY A 111 17.94 -5.32 -7.15
C GLY A 111 17.53 -6.59 -6.41
N LYS A 112 17.16 -6.47 -5.12
CA LYS A 112 16.68 -7.61 -4.33
C LYS A 112 15.32 -8.08 -4.84
N PHE A 113 14.43 -7.16 -5.21
CA PHE A 113 13.13 -7.52 -5.77
C PHE A 113 13.25 -8.32 -7.07
N LEU A 114 14.10 -7.88 -8.00
CA LEU A 114 14.36 -8.63 -9.24
C LEU A 114 14.92 -10.04 -8.94
N ALA A 115 15.85 -10.15 -7.99
CA ALA A 115 16.39 -11.45 -7.58
C ALA A 115 15.31 -12.36 -6.96
N ILE A 116 14.45 -11.82 -6.10
CA ILE A 116 13.32 -12.55 -5.49
C ILE A 116 12.40 -13.07 -6.60
N PHE A 117 11.92 -12.19 -7.49
CA PHE A 117 10.99 -12.56 -8.56
C PHE A 117 11.57 -13.66 -9.46
N LEU A 118 12.80 -13.47 -9.94
CA LEU A 118 13.46 -14.44 -10.82
C LEU A 118 13.72 -15.77 -10.10
N SER A 119 14.14 -15.73 -8.83
CA SER A 119 14.38 -16.96 -8.05
C SER A 119 13.11 -17.76 -7.82
N LEU A 120 11.99 -17.09 -7.50
CA LEU A 120 10.69 -17.75 -7.35
C LEU A 120 10.28 -18.41 -8.65
N GLY A 121 10.38 -17.70 -9.77
CA GLY A 121 10.05 -18.22 -11.09
C GLY A 121 10.89 -19.42 -11.50
N ILE A 122 12.23 -19.28 -11.45
CA ILE A 122 13.17 -20.34 -11.85
C ILE A 122 12.96 -21.59 -11.00
N VAL A 123 12.81 -21.44 -9.67
CA VAL A 123 12.64 -22.58 -8.78
C VAL A 123 11.27 -23.24 -9.00
N SER A 124 10.20 -22.47 -9.19
CA SER A 124 8.88 -23.01 -9.55
C SER A 124 8.93 -23.81 -10.86
N SER A 125 9.51 -23.25 -11.92
CA SER A 125 9.61 -23.93 -13.21
C SER A 125 10.52 -25.16 -13.18
N ALA A 126 11.58 -25.12 -12.36
CA ALA A 126 12.43 -26.29 -12.13
C ALA A 126 11.65 -27.42 -11.44
N ILE A 127 10.92 -27.11 -10.35
CA ILE A 127 10.06 -28.07 -9.64
C ILE A 127 9.05 -28.68 -10.61
N GLU A 128 8.37 -27.82 -11.37
CA GLU A 128 7.36 -28.22 -12.35
C GLU A 128 7.92 -29.16 -13.42
N GLN A 129 9.02 -28.80 -14.09
CA GLN A 129 9.61 -29.64 -15.14
C GLN A 129 10.15 -30.96 -14.59
N ILE A 130 10.70 -30.96 -13.36
CA ILE A 130 11.18 -32.18 -12.69
C ILE A 130 10.01 -33.10 -12.31
N CYS A 131 8.90 -32.55 -11.84
CA CYS A 131 7.72 -33.34 -11.46
C CYS A 131 6.95 -33.89 -12.67
N LEU A 132 6.99 -33.19 -13.80
CA LEU A 132 6.23 -33.54 -15.02
C LEU A 132 7.07 -34.24 -16.10
N GLN A 133 8.25 -34.77 -15.78
CA GLN A 133 9.13 -35.42 -16.75
C GLN A 133 8.52 -36.59 -17.54
N ASN A 134 7.46 -37.21 -17.02
CA ASN A 134 6.79 -38.36 -17.67
C ASN A 134 5.46 -37.97 -18.33
N VAL A 135 5.15 -36.68 -18.39
CA VAL A 135 3.93 -36.14 -18.99
C VAL A 135 4.33 -35.32 -20.21
N SER A 136 3.59 -35.44 -21.31
CA SER A 136 3.76 -34.56 -22.47
C SER A 136 2.93 -33.30 -22.27
N GLY A 137 3.52 -32.15 -22.57
CA GLY A 137 2.85 -30.85 -22.47
C GLY A 137 3.85 -29.73 -22.33
N ASP A 138 3.33 -28.52 -22.18
CA ASP A 138 4.12 -27.33 -21.94
C ASP A 138 3.41 -26.38 -20.97
N SER A 139 4.18 -25.44 -20.43
CA SER A 139 3.63 -24.27 -19.74
C SER A 139 4.44 -23.01 -20.00
N LEU A 140 3.83 -21.90 -19.60
CA LEU A 140 4.35 -20.56 -19.77
C LEU A 140 3.68 -19.62 -18.77
N GLY A 141 4.34 -18.50 -18.49
CA GLY A 141 3.77 -17.40 -17.72
C GLY A 141 4.51 -17.13 -16.42
N ALA A 142 4.42 -15.87 -15.98
CA ALA A 142 5.00 -15.39 -14.74
C ALA A 142 4.19 -15.74 -13.47
N SER A 143 3.04 -16.40 -13.62
CA SER A 143 2.02 -16.46 -12.57
C SER A 143 2.50 -17.11 -11.28
N ALA A 144 3.23 -18.22 -11.33
CA ALA A 144 3.79 -18.87 -10.14
C ALA A 144 4.73 -17.92 -9.36
N ALA A 145 5.60 -17.17 -10.07
CA ALA A 145 6.46 -16.17 -9.44
C ALA A 145 5.64 -15.04 -8.80
N ILE A 146 4.58 -14.59 -9.47
CA ILE A 146 3.66 -13.55 -8.97
C ILE A 146 2.93 -14.03 -7.72
N TYR A 147 2.47 -15.28 -7.67
CA TYR A 147 1.87 -15.86 -6.45
C TYR A 147 2.88 -15.91 -5.29
N GLY A 148 4.14 -16.21 -5.56
CA GLY A 148 5.21 -16.12 -4.56
C GLY A 148 5.41 -14.69 -4.05
N VAL A 149 5.45 -13.69 -4.95
CA VAL A 149 5.54 -12.26 -4.58
C VAL A 149 4.30 -11.80 -3.81
N MET A 150 3.10 -12.24 -4.20
CA MET A 150 1.85 -11.98 -3.50
C MET A 150 1.89 -12.49 -2.06
N VAL A 151 2.36 -13.72 -1.85
CA VAL A 151 2.49 -14.28 -0.50
C VAL A 151 3.54 -13.55 0.32
N ILE A 152 4.65 -13.12 -0.28
CA ILE A 152 5.63 -12.26 0.39
C ILE A 152 4.98 -10.94 0.80
N ALA A 153 4.18 -10.31 -0.06
CA ALA A 153 3.43 -9.10 0.28
C ALA A 153 2.43 -9.35 1.43
N LEU A 154 1.70 -10.47 1.40
CA LEU A 154 0.83 -10.91 2.49
C LEU A 154 1.58 -10.99 3.81
N LEU A 155 2.78 -11.58 3.81
CA LEU A 155 3.59 -11.73 5.02
C LEU A 155 4.17 -10.40 5.52
N TRP A 156 4.59 -9.51 4.63
CA TRP A 156 5.33 -8.30 4.99
C TRP A 156 4.45 -7.07 5.21
N ALA A 157 3.26 -7.05 4.61
CA ALA A 157 2.34 -5.92 4.58
C ALA A 157 0.86 -6.36 4.71
N PRO A 158 0.50 -7.29 5.63
CA PRO A 158 -0.84 -7.90 5.70
C PRO A 158 -1.98 -6.88 5.87
N LYS A 159 -1.72 -5.78 6.57
CA LYS A 159 -2.71 -4.75 6.91
C LYS A 159 -2.76 -3.59 5.92
N ASN A 160 -1.82 -3.52 4.97
CA ASN A 160 -1.89 -2.53 3.92
C ASN A 160 -3.11 -2.79 3.04
N GLU A 161 -3.76 -1.72 2.62
CA GLU A 161 -4.95 -1.74 1.79
C GLU A 161 -4.56 -1.58 0.32
N MET A 162 -5.24 -2.34 -0.54
CA MET A 162 -5.21 -2.18 -1.98
C MET A 162 -6.55 -1.64 -2.43
N THR A 163 -6.51 -0.57 -3.22
CA THR A 163 -7.68 -0.01 -3.87
C THR A 163 -7.90 -0.76 -5.19
N PHE A 164 -9.07 -1.35 -5.33
CA PHE A 164 -9.50 -2.04 -6.53
C PHE A 164 -10.52 -1.19 -7.28
N ALA A 165 -10.28 -0.98 -8.58
CA ALA A 165 -11.31 -0.49 -9.48
C ALA A 165 -12.12 -1.69 -9.98
N TYR A 166 -13.44 -1.56 -10.02
CA TYR A 166 -14.29 -2.55 -10.64
C TYR A 166 -15.19 -1.93 -11.70
N CYS A 167 -15.48 -2.73 -12.72
CA CYS A 167 -16.50 -2.46 -13.71
C CYS A 167 -17.40 -3.68 -13.79
N ILE A 168 -18.67 -3.54 -13.39
CA ILE A 168 -19.65 -4.62 -13.47
C ILE A 168 -20.75 -4.17 -14.43
N PRO A 169 -20.94 -4.86 -15.55
CA PRO A 169 -22.04 -4.56 -16.46
C PRO A 169 -23.33 -5.15 -15.88
N ILE A 170 -24.28 -4.27 -15.55
CA ILE A 170 -25.61 -4.61 -15.07
C ILE A 170 -26.59 -4.32 -16.21
N ILE A 171 -26.91 -5.38 -16.96
CA ILE A 171 -27.89 -5.42 -18.06
C ILE A 171 -27.54 -4.48 -19.24
N THR A 172 -27.66 -3.17 -19.06
CA THR A 172 -27.35 -2.12 -20.06
C THR A 172 -26.48 -0.98 -19.52
N LEU A 173 -26.12 -0.99 -18.23
CA LEU A 173 -25.31 0.04 -17.58
C LEU A 173 -24.03 -0.54 -17.00
N PHE A 174 -22.95 0.23 -17.04
CA PHE A 174 -21.71 -0.11 -16.36
C PHE A 174 -21.70 0.52 -14.97
N GLN A 175 -21.66 -0.31 -13.92
CA GLN A 175 -21.37 0.16 -12.57
C GLN A 175 -19.85 0.20 -12.40
N ILE A 176 -19.31 1.41 -12.33
CA ILE A 176 -17.89 1.68 -12.10
C ILE A 176 -17.74 2.20 -10.68
N GLY A 177 -16.83 1.60 -9.94
CA GLY A 177 -16.54 2.04 -8.58
C GLY A 177 -15.18 1.58 -8.11
N THR A 178 -14.88 1.92 -6.86
CA THR A 178 -13.68 1.46 -6.17
C THR A 178 -14.04 0.87 -4.81
N PHE A 179 -13.31 -0.15 -4.38
CA PHE A 179 -13.36 -0.64 -3.01
C PHE A 179 -11.93 -0.90 -2.51
N GLU A 180 -11.78 -1.04 -1.21
CA GLU A 180 -10.50 -1.30 -0.57
C GLU A 180 -10.54 -2.67 0.11
N LEU A 181 -9.48 -3.46 -0.08
CA LEU A 181 -9.27 -4.71 0.67
C LEU A 181 -7.85 -4.73 1.19
N SER A 182 -7.66 -5.25 2.41
CA SER A 182 -6.32 -5.53 2.91
C SER A 182 -5.62 -6.58 2.04
N ILE A 183 -4.29 -6.47 1.91
CA ILE A 183 -3.46 -7.45 1.21
C ILE A 183 -3.71 -8.85 1.79
N LEU A 184 -3.82 -8.97 3.12
CA LEU A 184 -4.16 -10.24 3.77
C LEU A 184 -5.48 -10.81 3.25
N THR A 185 -6.57 -10.04 3.29
CA THR A 185 -7.90 -10.51 2.86
C THR A 185 -7.88 -10.94 1.39
N PHE A 186 -7.31 -10.09 0.52
CA PHE A 186 -7.33 -10.34 -0.91
C PHE A 186 -6.45 -11.53 -1.31
N ALA A 187 -5.19 -11.58 -0.83
CA ALA A 187 -4.30 -12.69 -1.13
C ALA A 187 -4.81 -14.01 -0.52
N SER A 188 -5.37 -13.99 0.69
CA SER A 188 -6.02 -15.17 1.28
C SER A 188 -7.23 -15.66 0.47
N LEU A 189 -8.04 -14.74 -0.08
CA LEU A 189 -9.15 -15.11 -0.95
C LEU A 189 -8.64 -15.82 -2.22
N LEU A 190 -7.63 -15.27 -2.89
CA LEU A 190 -7.05 -15.88 -4.08
C LEU A 190 -6.45 -17.25 -3.81
N LEU A 191 -5.66 -17.39 -2.74
CA LEU A 191 -5.11 -18.69 -2.33
C LEU A 191 -6.22 -19.69 -2.00
N SER A 192 -7.31 -19.25 -1.36
CA SER A 192 -8.45 -20.11 -1.06
C SER A 192 -9.13 -20.59 -2.34
N ILE A 193 -9.26 -19.73 -3.36
CA ILE A 193 -9.80 -20.11 -4.68
C ILE A 193 -8.90 -21.17 -5.34
N GLU A 194 -7.57 -21.05 -5.27
CA GLU A 194 -6.67 -22.05 -5.84
C GLU A 194 -6.76 -23.40 -5.12
N VAL A 195 -6.85 -23.38 -3.79
CA VAL A 195 -7.05 -24.60 -2.98
C VAL A 195 -8.39 -25.24 -3.31
N LEU A 196 -9.47 -24.46 -3.36
CA LEU A 196 -10.80 -24.96 -3.70
C LEU A 196 -10.86 -25.50 -5.14
N THR A 197 -10.19 -24.85 -6.09
CA THR A 197 -10.10 -25.32 -7.48
C THR A 197 -9.38 -26.66 -7.56
N THR A 198 -8.24 -26.78 -6.87
CA THR A 198 -7.47 -28.03 -6.78
C THR A 198 -8.28 -29.15 -6.14
N TRP A 199 -9.09 -28.83 -5.12
CA TRP A 199 -9.96 -29.79 -4.44
C TRP A 199 -11.18 -30.19 -5.29
N TRP A 200 -11.77 -29.25 -6.03
CA TRP A 200 -12.99 -29.45 -6.81
C TRP A 200 -12.77 -30.20 -8.12
N PHE A 201 -11.64 -29.95 -8.79
CA PHE A 201 -11.33 -30.53 -10.12
C PHE A 201 -10.34 -31.70 -10.06
N ASP A 202 -10.27 -32.38 -8.91
CA ASP A 202 -9.29 -33.39 -8.54
C ASP A 202 -7.83 -32.91 -8.59
N PHE A 203 -7.00 -33.47 -7.71
CA PHE A 203 -5.61 -33.06 -7.61
C PHE A 203 -4.84 -33.43 -8.88
N HIS A 204 -4.37 -32.40 -9.60
CA HIS A 204 -3.46 -32.53 -10.73
C HIS A 204 -2.49 -31.35 -10.75
N LEU A 205 -1.29 -31.54 -11.31
CA LEU A 205 -0.27 -30.49 -11.47
C LEU A 205 -0.65 -29.52 -12.61
N GLY A 206 -1.78 -28.84 -12.44
CA GLY A 206 -2.25 -27.76 -13.31
C GLY A 206 -1.93 -26.37 -12.73
N SER A 207 -2.44 -25.33 -13.39
CA SER A 207 -2.19 -23.93 -13.02
C SER A 207 -2.41 -23.64 -11.53
N ALA A 208 -3.47 -24.18 -10.94
CA ALA A 208 -3.80 -23.94 -9.53
C ALA A 208 -2.73 -24.46 -8.57
N VAL A 209 -2.25 -25.68 -8.79
CA VAL A 209 -1.18 -26.27 -7.97
C VAL A 209 0.14 -25.52 -8.18
N LEU A 210 0.45 -25.09 -9.40
CA LEU A 210 1.65 -24.30 -9.69
C LEU A 210 1.61 -22.93 -9.00
N HIS A 211 0.46 -22.27 -8.96
CA HIS A 211 0.25 -21.06 -8.17
C HIS A 211 0.49 -21.31 -6.67
N LEU A 212 -0.02 -22.42 -6.14
CA LEU A 212 0.22 -22.82 -4.75
C LEU A 212 1.70 -23.14 -4.47
N ILE A 213 2.42 -23.79 -5.39
CA ILE A 213 3.86 -24.02 -5.29
C ILE A 213 4.60 -22.68 -5.22
N GLY A 214 4.29 -21.74 -6.12
CA GLY A 214 4.85 -20.39 -6.09
C GLY A 214 4.58 -19.68 -4.76
N GLY A 215 3.35 -19.76 -4.26
CA GLY A 215 2.96 -19.25 -2.95
C GLY A 215 3.76 -19.87 -1.80
N LEU A 216 3.95 -21.20 -1.79
CA LEU A 216 4.74 -21.92 -0.77
C LEU A 216 6.22 -21.50 -0.79
N LEU A 217 6.82 -21.32 -1.96
CA LEU A 217 8.16 -20.76 -2.09
C LEU A 217 8.21 -19.33 -1.53
N GLY A 218 7.18 -18.53 -1.81
CA GLY A 218 6.98 -17.21 -1.23
C GLY A 218 6.91 -17.23 0.30
N VAL A 219 6.21 -18.20 0.90
CA VAL A 219 6.19 -18.40 2.37
C VAL A 219 7.61 -18.65 2.89
N GLY A 220 8.31 -19.62 2.30
CA GLY A 220 9.65 -20.02 2.74
C GLY A 220 10.66 -18.86 2.65
N LEU A 221 10.67 -18.15 1.53
CA LEU A 221 11.56 -17.01 1.31
C LEU A 221 11.17 -15.82 2.20
N GLY A 222 9.89 -15.45 2.23
CA GLY A 222 9.37 -14.33 3.01
C GLY A 222 9.62 -14.47 4.51
N ILE A 223 9.39 -15.66 5.08
CA ILE A 223 9.68 -15.94 6.50
C ILE A 223 11.19 -15.95 6.76
N THR A 224 11.99 -16.54 5.88
CA THR A 224 13.46 -16.55 6.02
C THR A 224 14.00 -15.12 6.05
N MET A 225 13.54 -14.27 5.13
CA MET A 225 13.96 -12.86 5.08
C MET A 225 13.59 -12.08 6.34
N LEU A 226 12.40 -12.33 6.91
CA LEU A 226 11.99 -11.74 8.20
C LEU A 226 12.89 -12.22 9.34
N ARG A 227 13.10 -13.54 9.46
CA ARG A 227 13.91 -14.13 10.54
C ARG A 227 15.38 -13.71 10.50
N GLN A 228 15.91 -13.50 9.31
CA GLN A 228 17.30 -13.08 9.10
C GLN A 228 17.48 -11.55 9.12
N ASN A 229 16.41 -10.78 9.37
CA ASN A 229 16.40 -9.31 9.33
C ASN A 229 16.93 -8.74 7.98
N TRP A 230 16.66 -9.43 6.87
CA TRP A 230 17.04 -8.99 5.53
C TRP A 230 16.06 -7.97 4.94
N VAL A 231 14.88 -7.85 5.56
CA VAL A 231 13.82 -6.90 5.27
C VAL A 231 13.34 -6.28 6.58
N ASP A 232 13.04 -4.99 6.55
CA ASP A 232 12.44 -4.27 7.67
C ASP A 232 10.98 -3.96 7.35
N CYS A 233 10.08 -4.57 8.12
CA CYS A 233 8.63 -4.37 8.00
C CYS A 233 8.09 -3.37 9.02
N GLU A 234 8.96 -2.69 9.79
CA GLU A 234 8.57 -1.68 10.79
C GLU A 234 7.59 -2.22 11.85
N GLY A 235 7.65 -3.52 12.14
CA GLY A 235 6.75 -4.20 13.08
C GLY A 235 5.33 -4.45 12.53
N TRP A 236 5.10 -4.25 11.23
CA TRP A 236 3.80 -4.47 10.57
C TRP A 236 3.70 -5.80 9.81
N ASP A 237 4.71 -6.67 9.89
CA ASP A 237 4.65 -8.01 9.29
C ASP A 237 3.61 -8.90 10.00
N LEU A 238 3.21 -9.99 9.33
CA LEU A 238 2.17 -10.90 9.80
C LEU A 238 2.50 -11.52 11.17
N LEU A 239 3.77 -11.84 11.46
CA LEU A 239 4.14 -12.44 12.75
C LEU A 239 3.98 -11.40 13.87
N SER A 240 4.39 -10.16 13.63
CA SER A 240 4.21 -9.04 14.57
C SER A 240 2.72 -8.72 14.80
N VAL A 241 1.92 -8.70 13.74
CA VAL A 241 0.47 -8.46 13.81
C VAL A 241 -0.26 -9.59 14.55
N MET A 242 0.07 -10.85 14.28
CA MET A 242 -0.55 -12.01 14.94
C MET A 242 -0.19 -12.11 16.43
N THR A 243 1.02 -11.68 16.80
CA THR A 243 1.47 -11.71 18.20
C THR A 243 1.03 -10.49 19.00
N GLY A 244 0.34 -9.53 18.38
CA GLY A 244 -0.06 -8.27 19.02
C GLY A 244 1.12 -7.37 19.41
N LYS A 245 2.32 -7.66 18.89
CA LYS A 245 3.56 -6.93 19.17
C LYS A 245 3.82 -5.79 18.20
N THR A 246 2.84 -5.41 17.38
CA THR A 246 2.91 -4.24 16.49
C THR A 246 3.39 -3.06 17.31
N THR A 247 4.60 -2.57 17.03
CA THR A 247 5.24 -1.54 17.83
C THR A 247 4.42 -0.26 17.78
N GLN A 248 3.64 0.01 18.85
CA GLN A 248 3.37 1.37 19.26
C GLN A 248 4.73 2.04 19.51
N SER A 249 4.97 3.21 18.91
CA SER A 249 6.21 3.98 19.03
C SER A 249 7.43 3.39 18.28
N LEU A 250 7.55 3.73 17.00
CA LEU A 250 8.84 4.14 16.45
C LEU A 250 8.66 5.47 15.70
N ASP A 251 9.32 6.48 16.24
CA ASP A 251 9.57 7.78 15.63
C ASP A 251 9.99 7.59 14.16
N PRO A 252 9.26 8.12 13.16
CA PRO A 252 9.57 7.95 11.73
C PRO A 252 10.99 8.40 11.35
N TYR A 253 11.63 9.17 12.23
CA TYR A 253 12.98 9.70 12.03
C TYR A 253 14.10 8.71 12.40
N ARG A 254 13.82 7.61 13.11
CA ARG A 254 14.87 6.74 13.68
C ARG A 254 15.13 5.43 12.92
N SER A 255 14.28 5.01 11.99
CA SER A 255 14.40 3.71 11.29
C SER A 255 15.03 3.76 9.89
N SER A 256 15.58 4.90 9.46
CA SER A 256 16.14 5.06 8.10
C SER A 256 17.67 5.20 8.08
N ALA A 257 18.38 4.17 8.54
CA ALA A 257 19.78 3.98 8.16
C ALA A 257 20.08 2.48 7.97
N PRO A 258 20.27 2.01 6.73
CA PRO A 258 20.88 0.70 6.53
C PRO A 258 22.29 0.73 7.12
N ALA A 259 22.74 -0.39 7.68
CA ALA A 259 24.11 -0.56 8.16
C ALA A 259 25.10 -0.40 6.97
N TYR A 260 25.51 0.84 6.69
CA TYR A 260 26.55 1.16 5.72
C TYR A 260 27.87 1.43 6.44
N SER A 261 28.96 0.98 5.83
CA SER A 261 30.32 1.24 6.31
C SER A 261 30.58 2.75 6.41
N LYS A 262 31.36 3.19 7.42
CA LYS A 262 31.69 4.62 7.66
C LYS A 262 32.23 5.32 6.41
N THR A 263 32.90 4.58 5.54
CA THR A 263 33.55 5.03 4.30
C THR A 263 32.56 5.44 3.20
N ASP A 264 31.35 4.86 3.17
CA ASP A 264 30.33 5.18 2.16
C ASP A 264 29.50 6.42 2.53
N ARG A 265 29.38 6.69 3.84
CA ARG A 265 28.71 7.87 4.39
C ARG A 265 29.38 9.17 3.95
N GLU A 266 30.71 9.20 3.94
CA GLU A 266 31.49 10.37 3.50
C GLU A 266 31.37 10.60 1.99
N LYS A 267 31.41 9.53 1.18
CA LYS A 267 31.23 9.62 -0.28
C LYS A 267 29.82 10.06 -0.68
N ARG A 268 28.80 9.77 0.13
CA ARG A 268 27.42 10.22 -0.10
C ARG A 268 27.22 11.69 0.26
N LEU A 269 27.74 12.14 1.41
CA LEU A 269 27.68 13.54 1.83
C LEU A 269 28.37 14.46 0.81
N HIS A 270 29.48 14.00 0.22
CA HIS A 270 30.15 14.74 -0.85
C HIS A 270 29.31 14.83 -2.14
N ARG A 271 28.62 13.73 -2.52
CA ARG A 271 27.73 13.70 -3.70
C ARG A 271 26.44 14.49 -3.51
N GLU A 272 25.87 14.49 -2.31
CA GLU A 272 24.67 15.30 -1.99
C GLU A 272 24.99 16.79 -1.96
N ARG A 273 26.15 17.20 -1.41
CA ARG A 273 26.63 18.59 -1.48
C ARG A 273 26.85 19.05 -2.92
N PHE A 274 27.35 18.16 -3.79
CA PHE A 274 27.53 18.46 -5.21
C PHE A 274 26.20 18.54 -5.97
N ARG A 275 25.25 17.63 -5.69
CA ARG A 275 23.93 17.59 -6.32
C ARG A 275 23.04 18.76 -5.90
N ASN A 276 23.11 19.18 -4.64
CA ASN A 276 22.36 20.34 -4.14
C ASN A 276 22.86 21.68 -4.72
N ARG A 277 24.12 21.76 -5.13
CA ARG A 277 24.64 22.93 -5.89
C ARG A 277 24.13 22.99 -7.33
N LEU A 278 23.79 21.85 -7.93
CA LEU A 278 23.31 21.77 -9.32
C LEU A 278 21.78 21.92 -9.44
N ALA A 279 21.02 21.62 -8.38
CA ALA A 279 19.55 21.62 -8.38
C ALA A 279 18.89 23.01 -8.16
N GLY A 280 19.68 24.08 -8.00
CA GLY A 280 19.20 25.39 -7.59
C GLY A 280 18.34 26.18 -8.59
N ASN A 281 18.21 25.74 -9.86
CA ASN A 281 17.72 26.62 -10.92
C ASN A 281 16.49 26.16 -11.74
N SER A 282 15.71 25.12 -11.35
CA SER A 282 14.62 24.65 -12.25
C SER A 282 13.28 24.18 -11.64
N ARG A 283 12.97 24.43 -10.35
CA ARG A 283 11.81 23.79 -9.67
C ARG A 283 10.63 24.68 -9.24
N THR A 284 10.47 25.87 -9.82
CA THR A 284 9.46 26.83 -9.31
C THR A 284 8.03 26.63 -9.86
N SER A 285 7.79 25.93 -10.97
CA SER A 285 6.44 25.87 -11.59
C SER A 285 5.61 24.61 -11.27
N GLY A 286 6.23 23.45 -11.04
CA GLY A 286 5.51 22.18 -10.81
C GLY A 286 5.02 21.99 -9.37
N ALA A 287 5.81 22.41 -8.38
CA ALA A 287 5.49 22.24 -6.96
C ALA A 287 4.30 23.10 -6.51
N GLN A 288 4.10 24.29 -7.11
CA GLN A 288 2.96 25.14 -6.81
C GLN A 288 1.63 24.55 -7.32
N ARG A 289 1.65 23.79 -8.44
CA ARG A 289 0.45 23.10 -8.94
C ARG A 289 0.04 21.91 -8.07
N SER A 290 0.99 21.17 -7.50
CA SER A 290 0.66 20.00 -6.65
C SER A 290 0.07 20.40 -5.31
N VAL A 291 0.55 21.49 -4.69
CA VAL A 291 0.05 21.99 -3.40
C VAL A 291 -1.43 22.41 -3.48
N ARG A 292 -1.82 23.13 -4.54
CA ARG A 292 -3.21 23.56 -4.73
C ARG A 292 -4.15 22.37 -4.97
N ALA A 293 -3.67 21.32 -5.63
CA ALA A 293 -4.43 20.08 -5.81
C ALA A 293 -4.60 19.32 -4.49
N THR A 294 -3.58 19.29 -3.63
CA THR A 294 -3.65 18.69 -2.29
C THR A 294 -4.68 19.41 -1.41
N GLU A 295 -4.70 20.74 -1.37
CA GLU A 295 -5.70 21.51 -0.62
C GLU A 295 -7.13 21.22 -1.08
N ILE A 296 -7.37 21.17 -2.39
CA ILE A 296 -8.68 20.83 -2.96
C ILE A 296 -9.10 19.43 -2.52
N ARG A 297 -8.17 18.46 -2.53
CA ARG A 297 -8.45 17.08 -2.14
C ARG A 297 -8.77 16.96 -0.64
N ILE A 298 -8.04 17.68 0.21
CA ILE A 298 -8.32 17.75 1.65
C ILE A 298 -9.73 18.29 1.88
N ARG A 299 -10.09 19.41 1.23
CA ARG A 299 -11.45 19.99 1.32
C ARG A 299 -12.54 19.00 0.90
N GLN A 300 -12.31 18.27 -0.19
CA GLN A 300 -13.26 17.26 -0.66
C GLN A 300 -13.45 16.14 0.37
N LEU A 301 -12.37 15.62 0.95
CA LEU A 301 -12.44 14.55 1.96
C LEU A 301 -13.13 15.01 3.25
N LEU A 302 -12.95 16.27 3.63
CA LEU A 302 -13.68 16.87 4.75
C LEU A 302 -15.18 16.99 4.45
N ALA A 303 -15.55 17.43 3.24
CA ALA A 303 -16.94 17.49 2.80
C ALA A 303 -17.60 16.09 2.73
N GLU A 304 -16.83 15.04 2.43
CA GLU A 304 -17.28 13.65 2.44
C GLU A 304 -17.34 13.03 3.86
N GLY A 305 -17.00 13.77 4.91
CA GLY A 305 -17.00 13.25 6.29
C GLY A 305 -15.88 12.25 6.57
N LYS A 306 -14.74 12.33 5.86
CA LYS A 306 -13.58 11.42 5.97
C LYS A 306 -12.35 12.14 6.57
N PRO A 307 -12.37 12.52 7.86
CA PRO A 307 -11.31 13.33 8.47
C PRO A 307 -9.96 12.59 8.59
N ARG A 308 -9.96 11.26 8.76
CA ARG A 308 -8.71 10.46 8.76
C ARG A 308 -8.00 10.44 7.41
N ALA A 309 -8.77 10.28 6.33
CA ALA A 309 -8.22 10.31 4.99
C ALA A 309 -7.64 11.71 4.69
N ALA A 310 -8.32 12.77 5.12
CA ALA A 310 -7.82 14.14 4.99
C ALA A 310 -6.51 14.35 5.77
N LEU A 311 -6.40 13.81 6.99
CA LEU A 311 -5.17 13.85 7.79
C LEU A 311 -4.02 13.09 7.12
N ARG A 312 -4.28 11.92 6.52
CA ARG A 312 -3.26 11.16 5.79
C ARG A 312 -2.66 12.00 4.65
N ILE A 313 -3.52 12.60 3.84
CA ILE A 313 -3.10 13.46 2.72
C ILE A 313 -2.30 14.69 3.21
N LEU A 314 -2.70 15.28 4.35
CA LEU A 314 -1.94 16.37 4.96
C LEU A 314 -0.52 15.94 5.34
N ASN A 315 -0.39 14.80 6.01
CA ASN A 315 0.92 14.26 6.42
C ASN A 315 1.79 13.92 5.22
N ASP A 316 1.23 13.28 4.20
CA ASP A 316 1.92 12.99 2.93
C ASP A 316 2.44 14.27 2.27
N CYS A 317 1.63 15.34 2.28
CA CYS A 317 2.03 16.63 1.76
C CYS A 317 3.18 17.26 2.57
N ARG A 318 3.10 17.19 3.91
CA ARG A 318 4.14 17.69 4.83
C ARG A 318 5.45 16.92 4.70
N HIS A 319 5.41 15.62 4.37
CA HIS A 319 6.61 14.85 4.06
C HIS A 319 7.34 15.36 2.82
N LEU A 320 6.60 15.82 1.81
CA LEU A 320 7.17 16.37 0.58
C LEU A 320 7.55 17.85 0.71
N LYS A 321 6.80 18.61 1.52
CA LYS A 321 7.01 20.03 1.79
C LYS A 321 6.80 20.30 3.28
N PRO A 322 7.87 20.28 4.10
CA PRO A 322 7.76 20.46 5.54
C PRO A 322 7.07 21.75 5.98
N ASP A 323 7.25 22.83 5.22
CA ASP A 323 6.64 24.15 5.48
C ASP A 323 5.18 24.25 4.99
N PHE A 324 4.53 23.13 4.63
CA PHE A 324 3.14 23.14 4.20
C PHE A 324 2.19 23.23 5.39
N GLU A 325 1.42 24.31 5.39
CA GLU A 325 0.42 24.61 6.41
C GLU A 325 -0.98 24.75 5.82
N LEU A 326 -1.97 24.19 6.51
CA LEU A 326 -3.37 24.43 6.16
C LEU A 326 -3.81 25.83 6.54
N ALA A 327 -4.71 26.41 5.76
CA ALA A 327 -5.39 27.64 6.15
C ALA A 327 -6.32 27.40 7.36
N LYS A 328 -6.67 28.50 8.06
CA LYS A 328 -7.41 28.47 9.34
C LYS A 328 -8.71 27.66 9.25
N LYS A 329 -9.45 27.82 8.15
CA LYS A 329 -10.74 27.17 7.94
C LYS A 329 -10.59 25.65 7.83
N GLU A 330 -9.67 25.20 6.98
CA GLU A 330 -9.41 23.77 6.74
C GLU A 330 -8.85 23.08 7.98
N LEU A 331 -7.96 23.74 8.71
CA LEU A 331 -7.45 23.20 9.98
C LEU A 331 -8.57 23.08 11.02
N SER A 332 -9.48 24.06 11.08
CA SER A 332 -10.65 24.01 11.96
C SER A 332 -11.62 22.89 11.58
N GLU A 333 -11.91 22.72 10.29
CA GLU A 333 -12.81 21.66 9.78
C GLU A 333 -12.21 20.27 10.02
N LEU A 334 -10.91 20.11 9.78
CA LEU A 334 -10.19 18.85 10.02
C LEU A 334 -10.17 18.49 11.51
N THR A 335 -9.78 19.43 12.37
CA THR A 335 -9.78 19.20 13.82
C THR A 335 -11.17 18.87 14.33
N GLN A 336 -12.21 19.60 13.88
CA GLN A 336 -13.59 19.31 14.27
C GLN A 336 -14.05 17.93 13.79
N GLY A 337 -13.73 17.55 12.56
CA GLY A 337 -14.05 16.23 12.02
C GLY A 337 -13.38 15.09 12.79
N LEU A 338 -12.10 15.26 13.16
CA LEU A 338 -11.37 14.27 13.98
C LEU A 338 -11.99 14.15 15.38
N LEU A 339 -12.40 15.26 15.99
CA LEU A 339 -13.07 15.24 17.30
C LEU A 339 -14.44 14.55 17.24
N GLN A 340 -15.23 14.80 16.20
CA GLN A 340 -16.51 14.12 15.99
C GLN A 340 -16.33 12.62 15.78
N ALA A 341 -15.25 12.20 15.12
CA ALA A 341 -14.89 10.80 14.93
C ALA A 341 -14.26 10.14 16.17
N GLY A 342 -14.06 10.88 17.28
CA GLY A 342 -13.47 10.35 18.51
C GLY A 342 -11.95 10.13 18.44
N LEU A 343 -11.27 10.82 17.53
CA LEU A 343 -9.85 10.61 17.20
C LEU A 343 -8.95 11.59 17.95
N TRP A 344 -8.98 11.51 19.28
CA TRP A 344 -8.35 12.49 20.16
C TRP A 344 -6.84 12.59 19.98
N GLN A 345 -6.15 11.46 19.81
CA GLN A 345 -4.69 11.41 19.64
C GLN A 345 -4.24 12.10 18.35
N GLU A 346 -5.05 12.02 17.29
CA GLU A 346 -4.79 12.63 15.99
C GLU A 346 -5.17 14.13 15.99
N ALA A 347 -6.23 14.49 16.73
CA ALA A 347 -6.72 15.86 16.80
C ALA A 347 -5.84 16.79 17.63
N VAL A 348 -5.27 16.32 18.75
CA VAL A 348 -4.53 17.19 19.68
C VAL A 348 -3.32 17.88 19.05
N PRO A 349 -2.44 17.23 18.27
CA PRO A 349 -1.33 17.92 17.61
C PRO A 349 -1.79 19.06 16.69
N LEU A 350 -2.90 18.86 15.97
CA LEU A 350 -3.47 19.88 15.08
C LEU A 350 -4.17 21.00 15.83
N LEU A 351 -4.80 20.71 16.97
CA LEU A 351 -5.35 21.73 17.87
C LEU A 351 -4.22 22.56 18.49
N THR A 352 -3.12 21.92 18.90
CA THR A 352 -1.92 22.61 19.35
C THR A 352 -1.33 23.49 18.25
N GLU A 353 -1.24 22.99 17.02
CA GLU A 353 -0.83 23.79 15.86
C GLU A 353 -1.75 25.01 15.67
N TYR A 354 -3.07 24.82 15.73
CA TYR A 354 -4.05 25.91 15.62
C TYR A 354 -3.80 26.99 16.69
N VAL A 355 -3.54 26.55 17.91
CA VAL A 355 -3.30 27.42 19.07
C VAL A 355 -2.03 28.25 18.93
N HIS A 356 -0.99 27.71 18.29
CA HIS A 356 0.26 28.43 18.04
C HIS A 356 0.16 29.39 16.85
N ARG A 357 -0.68 29.07 15.85
CA ARG A 357 -0.76 29.83 14.60
C ARG A 357 -1.80 30.95 14.60
N PHE A 358 -2.82 30.86 15.45
CA PHE A 358 -3.94 31.81 15.44
C PHE A 358 -4.18 32.45 16.81
N ASP A 359 -4.27 33.78 16.83
CA ASP A 359 -4.47 34.57 18.06
C ASP A 359 -5.83 34.29 18.74
N ASP A 360 -6.87 34.07 17.94
CA ASP A 360 -8.20 33.68 18.42
C ASP A 360 -8.24 32.18 18.74
N SER A 361 -7.51 31.79 19.79
CA SER A 361 -7.35 30.40 20.20
C SER A 361 -7.79 30.13 21.64
N ILE A 362 -8.38 31.10 22.35
CA ILE A 362 -8.77 30.94 23.76
C ILE A 362 -9.72 29.73 23.92
N HIS A 363 -10.77 29.66 23.10
CA HIS A 363 -11.70 28.53 23.12
C HIS A 363 -11.01 27.20 22.81
N VAL A 364 -10.14 27.19 21.79
CA VAL A 364 -9.41 26.00 21.35
C VAL A 364 -8.41 25.55 22.41
N ARG A 365 -7.75 26.46 23.13
CA ARG A 365 -6.86 26.17 24.27
C ARG A 365 -7.61 25.47 25.38
N VAL A 366 -8.75 26.02 25.81
CA VAL A 366 -9.58 25.43 26.89
C VAL A 366 -10.14 24.07 26.47
N GLN A 367 -10.56 23.94 25.21
CA GLN A 367 -11.04 22.68 24.65
C GLN A 367 -9.92 21.62 24.61
N THR A 368 -8.73 22.00 24.15
CA THR A 368 -7.56 21.12 24.07
C THR A 368 -7.12 20.66 25.46
N ALA A 369 -7.08 21.57 26.43
CA ALA A 369 -6.80 21.23 27.83
C ALA A 369 -7.85 20.25 28.40
N THR A 370 -9.12 20.46 28.08
CA THR A 370 -10.21 19.55 28.49
C THR A 370 -10.03 18.15 27.88
N ILE A 371 -9.65 18.06 26.60
CA ILE A 371 -9.41 16.77 25.91
C ILE A 371 -8.19 16.06 26.48
N LEU A 372 -7.08 16.78 26.66
CA LEU A 372 -5.85 16.24 27.25
C LEU A 372 -6.13 15.62 28.63
N LEU A 373 -6.92 16.31 29.45
CA LEU A 373 -7.29 15.82 30.76
C LEU A 373 -8.27 14.63 30.71
N SER A 374 -9.43 14.80 30.05
CA SER A 374 -10.54 13.86 30.16
C SER A 374 -10.44 12.64 29.24
N LYS A 375 -9.71 12.74 28.12
CA LYS A 375 -9.59 11.67 27.11
C LYS A 375 -8.19 11.06 27.05
N MET A 376 -7.17 11.81 27.44
CA MET A 376 -5.77 11.36 27.30
C MET A 376 -5.05 11.17 28.64
N GLN A 377 -5.67 11.53 29.77
CA GLN A 377 -5.05 11.47 31.10
C GLN A 377 -3.68 12.17 31.16
N ARG A 378 -3.58 13.34 30.52
CA ARG A 378 -2.36 14.18 30.47
C ARG A 378 -2.53 15.47 31.28
N PRO A 379 -2.48 15.41 32.62
CA PRO A 379 -2.80 16.55 33.47
C PRO A 379 -1.77 17.69 33.38
N VAL A 380 -0.47 17.39 33.20
CA VAL A 380 0.56 18.44 33.09
C VAL A 380 0.44 19.16 31.76
N ALA A 381 0.23 18.43 30.66
CA ALA A 381 -0.04 19.06 29.36
C ALA A 381 -1.30 19.93 29.37
N ALA A 382 -2.36 19.48 30.05
CA ALA A 382 -3.58 20.27 30.21
C ALA A 382 -3.34 21.59 30.95
N LEU A 383 -2.54 21.58 32.03
CA LEU A 383 -2.17 22.79 32.76
C LEU A 383 -1.32 23.74 31.91
N ARG A 384 -0.30 23.23 31.20
CA ARG A 384 0.54 24.04 30.29
C ARG A 384 -0.27 24.70 29.18
N MET A 385 -1.29 24.02 28.67
CA MET A 385 -2.17 24.59 27.64
C MET A 385 -2.98 25.79 28.17
N LEU A 386 -3.28 25.82 29.48
CA LEU A 386 -4.02 26.89 30.15
C LEU A 386 -3.13 28.01 30.70
N GLU A 387 -1.85 27.75 30.97
CA GLU A 387 -0.90 28.68 31.60
C GLU A 387 -0.84 30.08 30.95
N PRO A 388 -0.88 30.23 29.60
CA PRO A 388 -0.82 31.55 28.98
C PRO A 388 -2.11 32.39 29.11
N LEU A 389 -3.20 31.83 29.63
CA LEU A 389 -4.50 32.51 29.68
C LEU A 389 -4.61 33.41 30.92
N ASP A 390 -4.80 34.72 30.71
CA ASP A 390 -5.15 35.64 31.79
C ASP A 390 -6.62 35.42 32.22
N PRO A 391 -6.90 35.00 33.47
CA PRO A 391 -8.25 34.77 33.96
C PRO A 391 -9.17 35.99 33.81
N ARG A 392 -8.63 37.21 33.79
CA ARG A 392 -9.40 38.47 33.68
C ARG A 392 -10.01 38.66 32.29
N GLN A 393 -9.37 38.11 31.26
CA GLN A 393 -9.81 38.21 29.86
C GLN A 393 -10.82 37.12 29.47
N LEU A 394 -11.01 36.11 30.32
CA LEU A 394 -11.94 35.01 30.09
C LEU A 394 -13.38 35.38 30.46
N SER A 395 -14.32 34.95 29.62
CA SER A 395 -15.76 34.95 29.93
C SER A 395 -16.06 34.06 31.14
N SER A 396 -17.16 34.34 31.85
CA SER A 396 -17.54 33.59 33.06
C SER A 396 -17.60 32.05 32.84
N PRO A 397 -18.18 31.53 31.74
CA PRO A 397 -18.19 30.08 31.47
C PRO A 397 -16.80 29.48 31.25
N LEU A 398 -15.95 30.15 30.48
CA LEU A 398 -14.58 29.67 30.21
C LEU A 398 -13.72 29.71 31.46
N ARG A 399 -13.87 30.76 32.28
CA ARG A 399 -13.17 30.89 33.56
C ARG A 399 -13.54 29.76 34.51
N LYS A 400 -14.83 29.40 34.59
CA LYS A 400 -15.30 28.24 35.35
C LYS A 400 -14.65 26.96 34.82
N ARG A 401 -14.66 26.75 33.51
CA ARG A 401 -14.08 25.56 32.88
C ARG A 401 -12.58 25.42 33.12
N CYS A 402 -11.82 26.51 33.02
CA CYS A 402 -10.38 26.51 33.31
C CYS A 402 -10.11 26.11 34.77
N ARG A 403 -10.91 26.62 35.72
CA ARG A 403 -10.80 26.24 37.15
C ARG A 403 -11.12 24.76 37.38
N GLU A 404 -12.16 24.24 36.74
CA GLU A 404 -12.52 22.82 36.80
C GLU A 404 -11.38 21.93 36.27
N VAL A 405 -10.88 22.22 35.06
CA VAL A 405 -9.77 21.48 34.43
C VAL A 405 -8.51 21.58 35.29
N SER A 406 -8.19 22.77 35.80
CA SER A 406 -7.02 22.95 36.66
C SER A 406 -7.14 22.14 37.94
N LYS A 407 -8.28 22.19 38.64
CA LYS A 407 -8.50 21.43 39.87
C LYS A 407 -8.33 19.93 39.65
N VAL A 408 -9.03 19.39 38.66
CA VAL A 408 -8.97 17.95 38.34
C VAL A 408 -7.56 17.53 37.88
N ALA A 409 -6.84 18.39 37.17
CA ALA A 409 -5.45 18.11 36.80
C ALA A 409 -4.53 18.01 38.02
N HIS A 410 -4.66 18.91 39.00
CA HIS A 410 -3.88 18.84 40.25
C HIS A 410 -4.25 17.57 41.05
N ASP A 411 -5.54 17.24 41.18
CA ASP A 411 -5.99 16.03 41.86
C ASP A 411 -5.42 14.74 41.20
N LEU A 412 -5.31 14.70 39.87
CA LEU A 412 -4.69 13.58 39.14
C LEU A 412 -3.16 13.52 39.32
N ILE A 413 -2.49 14.66 39.41
CA ILE A 413 -1.05 14.71 39.68
C ILE A 413 -0.77 14.23 41.11
N ASP A 414 -1.56 14.70 42.08
CA ASP A 414 -1.43 14.35 43.51
C ASP A 414 -1.73 12.87 43.76
N SER A 415 -2.61 12.26 42.96
CA SER A 415 -2.89 10.81 43.00
C SER A 415 -1.85 9.94 42.28
N GLY A 416 -0.80 10.53 41.71
CA GLY A 416 0.35 9.79 41.16
C GLY A 416 0.24 9.39 39.68
N VAL A 417 -0.60 10.04 38.88
CA VAL A 417 -0.63 9.80 37.42
C VAL A 417 0.68 10.29 36.78
N LEU A 418 1.53 9.36 36.38
CA LEU A 418 2.82 9.64 35.73
C LEU A 418 2.62 9.99 34.24
N GLU A 419 2.94 11.23 33.85
CA GLU A 419 2.96 11.67 32.45
C GLU A 419 4.36 11.42 31.85
N LEU A 420 4.47 10.50 30.88
CA LEU A 420 5.74 10.20 30.20
C LEU A 420 6.19 11.41 29.37
N SER A 421 7.35 11.98 29.70
CA SER A 421 7.90 13.23 29.17
C SER A 421 8.37 13.21 27.70
N GLY A 422 8.04 12.16 26.93
CA GLY A 422 8.56 11.92 25.59
C GLY A 422 7.74 12.48 24.42
N GLN A 423 6.54 13.03 24.67
CA GLN A 423 5.73 13.67 23.63
C GLN A 423 5.70 15.18 23.90
N SER A 424 6.73 15.87 23.38
CA SER A 424 6.79 17.32 23.34
C SER A 424 5.50 17.88 22.72
N ILE A 425 4.87 18.81 23.45
CA ILE A 425 3.79 19.67 22.96
C ILE A 425 4.35 20.59 21.88
#